data_AF-A0A828QUN9-F1
#
_entry.id   AF-A0A828QUN9-F1
#
_cell.length_a   1.000
_cell.length_b   1.000
_cell.length_c   1.000
_cell.angle_alpha   90.00
_cell.angle_beta   90.00
_cell.angle_gamma   90.00
#
_symmetry.space_group_name_H-M   'P 1'
#
loop_
_entity.id
_entity.type
_entity.pdbx_description
1 polymer ?
#
loop_
_entity_poly.entity_id
_entity_poly.type
_entity_poly.pdbx_seq_one_letter_code
_entity_poly.pdbx_strand_id
1 'polypeptide(L)'
;MLENTLFFEKTSLEKIDAYARRINDEQESGDVGYYHLHKMGETLIEESLEFISQKAYVKKVVLVGMGGSSCGVKALKGLLFDEKDNDRELLILDNTSSHSVSQILKQIKLEESLFIITSKTGSTVEVISLFKLIIAHFNLNLNELHKYFVFITDENSNLHKEGESLGIKCFFIPQNVGGRFSILSAVGIVPLCFCGYNAKALLKGAEACFEDFFSHKKDVILQKAYHYCTHKSANINVLFAYSDAFKGFNEWYIQLIAESLGKKQGYKRLGLTPIALIGARDQHSFLQLIMDGPKNKTITFLKIKDSQKAPLIPDIHFKFLDSLSNGVNLHELLNAQCDATMHALCAENLSVDMIELERLDAWHCGYLMYYYELFTSACGLMLGINTYDQPGVEVGKLILKNLLRK
;
A
#
# COMPACT_ATOMS: atom_id res chain seq x y z
N MET A 1 -10.56 -11.89 -11.12
CA MET A 1 -11.05 -10.52 -11.40
C MET A 1 -11.40 -9.86 -10.07
N LEU A 2 -11.12 -8.57 -9.88
CA LEU A 2 -11.59 -7.82 -8.71
C LEU A 2 -13.02 -7.33 -8.96
N GLU A 3 -13.92 -7.58 -8.03
CA GLU A 3 -15.31 -7.11 -8.08
C GLU A 3 -15.59 -6.17 -6.91
N ASN A 4 -16.24 -5.03 -7.18
CA ASN A 4 -16.68 -4.11 -6.13
C ASN A 4 -18.19 -3.91 -6.18
N THR A 5 -18.89 -4.46 -5.18
CA THR A 5 -20.35 -4.42 -5.04
C THR A 5 -20.73 -3.33 -4.06
N LEU A 6 -21.59 -2.39 -4.48
CA LEU A 6 -22.07 -1.28 -3.65
C LEU A 6 -23.45 -1.64 -3.07
N PHE A 7 -23.61 -1.59 -1.75
CA PHE A 7 -24.89 -1.86 -1.06
C PHE A 7 -25.63 -0.58 -0.66
N PHE A 8 -25.33 0.51 -1.34
CA PHE A 8 -26.00 1.80 -1.21
C PHE A 8 -26.47 2.30 -2.58
N GLU A 9 -27.43 3.21 -2.59
CA GLU A 9 -27.98 3.76 -3.82
C GLU A 9 -26.91 4.50 -4.63
N LYS A 10 -26.80 4.16 -5.92
CA LYS A 10 -25.96 4.89 -6.87
C LYS A 10 -26.60 6.23 -7.19
N THR A 11 -25.76 7.24 -7.40
CA THR A 11 -26.23 8.55 -7.87
C THR A 11 -26.35 8.55 -9.40
N SER A 12 -27.11 9.52 -9.94
CA SER A 12 -27.22 9.68 -11.39
C SER A 12 -25.86 10.05 -12.00
N LEU A 13 -25.56 9.48 -13.17
CA LEU A 13 -24.30 9.75 -13.88
C LEU A 13 -24.11 11.25 -14.14
N GLU A 14 -25.19 11.98 -14.46
CA GLU A 14 -25.17 13.43 -14.67
C GLU A 14 -24.52 14.21 -13.50
N LYS A 15 -24.66 13.72 -12.26
CA LYS A 15 -24.07 14.37 -11.07
C LYS A 15 -22.58 14.10 -10.91
N ILE A 16 -22.07 13.02 -11.49
CA ILE A 16 -20.68 12.58 -11.31
C ILE A 16 -19.82 12.66 -12.58
N ASP A 17 -20.45 12.86 -13.73
CA ASP A 17 -19.80 12.96 -15.04
C ASP A 17 -18.81 14.13 -15.12
N ALA A 18 -19.08 15.23 -14.40
CA ALA A 18 -18.13 16.33 -14.27
C ALA A 18 -16.83 15.92 -13.55
N TYR A 19 -16.88 14.99 -12.59
CA TYR A 19 -15.70 14.46 -11.92
C TYR A 19 -14.96 13.44 -12.79
N ALA A 20 -15.70 12.62 -13.56
CA ALA A 20 -15.10 11.73 -14.55
C ALA A 20 -14.23 12.51 -15.55
N ARG A 21 -14.78 13.60 -16.13
CA ARG A 21 -14.02 14.49 -17.03
C ARG A 21 -12.76 15.05 -16.37
N ARG A 22 -12.86 15.55 -15.13
CA ARG A 22 -11.69 16.11 -14.43
C ARG A 22 -10.60 15.09 -14.16
N ILE A 23 -10.96 13.83 -13.88
CA ILE A 23 -9.97 12.75 -13.72
C ILE A 23 -9.31 12.44 -15.06
N ASN A 24 -10.07 12.42 -16.16
CA ASN A 24 -9.50 12.27 -17.51
C ASN A 24 -8.55 13.44 -17.82
N ASP A 25 -8.96 14.68 -17.57
CA ASP A 25 -8.11 15.86 -17.78
C ASP A 25 -6.80 15.78 -16.97
N GLU A 26 -6.88 15.34 -15.70
CA GLU A 26 -5.71 15.16 -14.82
C GLU A 26 -4.80 14.02 -15.29
N GLN A 27 -5.36 12.93 -15.80
CA GLN A 27 -4.62 11.81 -16.36
C GLN A 27 -3.93 12.20 -17.67
N GLU A 28 -4.63 12.90 -18.57
CA GLU A 28 -4.15 13.34 -19.87
C GLU A 28 -3.08 14.45 -19.75
N SER A 29 -3.15 15.32 -18.73
CA SER A 29 -2.15 16.38 -18.54
C SER A 29 -0.75 15.82 -18.28
N GLY A 30 -0.66 14.65 -17.63
CA GLY A 30 0.61 14.03 -17.25
C GLY A 30 1.30 14.69 -16.05
N ASP A 31 0.72 15.73 -15.46
CA ASP A 31 1.27 16.40 -14.27
C ASP A 31 1.25 15.49 -13.04
N VAL A 32 0.33 14.53 -13.01
CA VAL A 32 0.22 13.52 -11.97
C VAL A 32 0.73 12.19 -12.54
N GLY A 33 1.97 11.83 -12.19
CA GLY A 33 2.66 10.74 -12.88
C GLY A 33 2.15 9.33 -12.56
N TYR A 34 1.48 9.13 -11.42
CA TYR A 34 1.13 7.77 -10.97
C TYR A 34 0.19 7.06 -11.94
N TYR A 35 -0.66 7.82 -12.64
CA TYR A 35 -1.59 7.29 -13.63
C TYR A 35 -0.89 6.45 -14.71
N HIS A 36 0.38 6.75 -15.01
CA HIS A 36 1.12 6.17 -16.12
C HIS A 36 2.13 5.09 -15.70
N LEU A 37 2.31 4.86 -14.39
CA LEU A 37 3.32 3.93 -13.88
C LEU A 37 3.15 2.50 -14.38
N HIS A 38 1.91 2.06 -14.62
CA HIS A 38 1.62 0.72 -15.15
C HIS A 38 2.28 0.45 -16.52
N LYS A 39 2.58 1.50 -17.31
CA LYS A 39 3.26 1.39 -18.62
C LYS A 39 4.77 1.58 -18.54
N MET A 40 5.28 2.22 -17.51
CA MET A 40 6.69 2.61 -17.41
C MET A 40 7.61 1.50 -16.89
N GLY A 41 7.05 0.40 -16.41
CA GLY A 41 7.82 -0.57 -15.62
C GLY A 41 8.56 -1.67 -16.38
N GLU A 42 8.34 -1.87 -17.70
CA GLU A 42 8.98 -3.01 -18.41
C GLU A 42 10.51 -2.88 -18.44
N THR A 43 11.05 -1.72 -18.86
CA THR A 43 12.49 -1.44 -18.83
C THR A 43 13.07 -1.51 -17.41
N LEU A 44 12.33 -1.02 -16.42
CA LEU A 44 12.74 -1.06 -15.02
C LEU A 44 12.79 -2.49 -14.46
N ILE A 45 11.88 -3.36 -14.89
CA ILE A 45 11.90 -4.79 -14.55
C ILE A 45 13.15 -5.44 -15.14
N GLU A 46 13.41 -5.24 -16.43
CA GLU A 46 14.58 -5.80 -17.11
C GLU A 46 15.88 -5.36 -16.43
N GLU A 47 16.04 -4.06 -16.19
CA GLU A 47 17.20 -3.48 -15.50
C GLU A 47 17.37 -4.06 -14.08
N SER A 48 16.28 -4.22 -13.34
CA SER A 48 16.30 -4.79 -11.99
C SER A 48 16.71 -6.26 -12.01
N LEU A 49 16.17 -7.04 -12.94
CA LEU A 49 16.48 -8.47 -13.10
C LEU A 49 17.93 -8.68 -13.54
N GLU A 50 18.42 -7.88 -14.48
CA GLU A 50 19.83 -7.89 -14.90
C GLU A 50 20.74 -7.61 -13.70
N PHE A 51 20.47 -6.54 -12.95
CA PHE A 51 21.28 -6.16 -11.79
C PHE A 51 21.37 -7.25 -10.71
N ILE A 52 20.23 -7.89 -10.37
CA ILE A 52 20.19 -8.91 -9.32
C ILE A 52 20.69 -10.28 -9.79
N SER A 53 20.62 -10.58 -11.09
CA SER A 53 21.15 -11.84 -11.66
C SER A 53 22.65 -12.00 -11.41
N GLN A 54 23.39 -10.89 -11.39
CA GLN A 54 24.83 -10.85 -11.11
C GLN A 54 25.16 -11.00 -9.61
N LYS A 55 24.14 -11.17 -8.74
CA LYS A 55 24.27 -11.18 -7.28
C LYS A 55 23.63 -12.43 -6.67
N ALA A 56 24.00 -13.60 -7.19
CA ALA A 56 23.51 -14.90 -6.71
C ALA A 56 23.79 -15.16 -5.22
N TYR A 57 24.77 -14.47 -4.61
CA TYR A 57 25.09 -14.55 -3.18
C TYR A 57 24.00 -13.93 -2.28
N VAL A 58 23.16 -13.05 -2.82
CA VAL A 58 22.15 -12.32 -2.04
C VAL A 58 21.04 -13.27 -1.62
N LYS A 59 20.90 -13.44 -0.31
CA LYS A 59 19.80 -14.13 0.37
C LYS A 59 18.87 -13.18 1.09
N LYS A 60 19.32 -11.96 1.42
CA LYS A 60 18.51 -10.95 2.10
C LYS A 60 18.55 -9.63 1.36
N VAL A 61 17.37 -9.07 1.12
CA VAL A 61 17.19 -7.71 0.62
C VAL A 61 16.66 -6.88 1.78
N VAL A 62 17.39 -5.82 2.15
CA VAL A 62 17.06 -4.98 3.29
C VAL A 62 16.66 -3.60 2.78
N LEU A 63 15.36 -3.31 2.78
CA LEU A 63 14.81 -2.03 2.38
C LEU A 63 14.83 -1.06 3.56
N VAL A 64 15.49 0.09 3.40
CA VAL A 64 15.51 1.20 4.35
C VAL A 64 14.76 2.38 3.73
N GLY A 65 13.57 2.67 4.25
CA GLY A 65 12.68 3.68 3.69
C GLY A 65 11.58 4.07 4.67
N MET A 66 11.00 5.26 4.50
CA MET A 66 9.96 5.79 5.38
C MET A 66 8.70 6.17 4.61
N GLY A 67 7.53 5.91 5.19
CA GLY A 67 6.24 6.27 4.60
C GLY A 67 6.07 5.63 3.22
N GLY A 68 5.85 6.46 2.20
CA GLY A 68 5.61 5.96 0.83
C GLY A 68 6.77 5.17 0.24
N SER A 69 7.99 5.34 0.78
CA SER A 69 9.19 4.62 0.37
C SER A 69 9.31 3.19 0.93
N SER A 70 8.39 2.75 1.80
CA SER A 70 8.42 1.42 2.41
C SER A 70 7.04 0.79 2.64
N CYS A 71 6.01 1.59 2.91
CA CYS A 71 4.70 1.11 3.31
C CYS A 71 4.02 0.25 2.23
N GLY A 72 4.06 0.68 0.96
CA GLY A 72 3.53 -0.12 -0.15
C GLY A 72 4.33 -1.41 -0.39
N VAL A 73 5.65 -1.40 -0.19
CA VAL A 73 6.50 -2.61 -0.31
C VAL A 73 6.15 -3.61 0.80
N LYS A 74 5.90 -3.10 2.01
CA LYS A 74 5.44 -3.89 3.15
C LYS A 74 4.06 -4.50 2.91
N ALA A 75 3.17 -3.76 2.25
CA ALA A 75 1.88 -4.28 1.79
C ALA A 75 2.08 -5.45 0.83
N LEU A 76 2.85 -5.26 -0.25
CA LEU A 76 3.10 -6.31 -1.24
C LEU A 76 3.79 -7.54 -0.64
N LYS A 77 4.75 -7.36 0.27
CA LYS A 77 5.37 -8.47 1.00
C LYS A 77 4.34 -9.32 1.75
N GLY A 78 3.36 -8.69 2.39
CA GLY A 78 2.31 -9.39 3.14
C GLY A 78 1.30 -10.08 2.23
N LEU A 79 0.92 -9.43 1.13
CA LEU A 79 -0.04 -9.97 0.17
C LEU A 79 0.55 -11.13 -0.64
N LEU A 80 1.81 -11.03 -1.07
CA LEU A 80 2.45 -12.00 -1.97
C LEU A 80 3.24 -13.08 -1.24
N PHE A 81 2.92 -13.35 0.04
CA PHE A 81 3.72 -14.23 0.90
C PHE A 81 3.97 -15.63 0.30
N ASP A 82 3.02 -16.15 -0.48
CA ASP A 82 3.05 -17.47 -1.12
C ASP A 82 3.52 -17.46 -2.60
N GLU A 83 3.73 -16.28 -3.19
CA GLU A 83 4.01 -16.12 -4.63
C GLU A 83 5.42 -15.58 -4.85
N LYS A 84 6.42 -16.46 -4.82
CA LYS A 84 7.81 -16.08 -4.97
C LYS A 84 8.66 -17.16 -5.63
N ASP A 85 9.46 -16.76 -6.63
CA ASP A 85 10.28 -17.67 -7.44
C ASP A 85 11.68 -17.95 -6.84
N ASN A 86 11.99 -17.41 -5.66
CA ASN A 86 13.24 -17.67 -4.96
C ASN A 86 13.11 -17.55 -3.43
N ASP A 87 14.17 -17.88 -2.70
CA ASP A 87 14.18 -17.89 -1.23
C ASP A 87 14.66 -16.58 -0.58
N ARG A 88 14.89 -15.49 -1.34
CA ARG A 88 15.43 -14.23 -0.79
C ARG A 88 14.49 -13.54 0.19
N GLU A 89 14.94 -13.30 1.41
CA GLU A 89 14.11 -12.64 2.42
C GLU A 89 14.09 -11.12 2.21
N LEU A 90 12.91 -10.51 2.24
CA LEU A 90 12.76 -9.05 2.26
C LEU A 90 12.61 -8.55 3.69
N LEU A 91 13.60 -7.81 4.20
CA LEU A 91 13.55 -7.13 5.49
C LEU A 91 13.28 -5.64 5.26
N ILE A 92 12.47 -5.03 6.13
CA ILE A 92 12.07 -3.62 5.99
C ILE A 92 12.41 -2.88 7.29
N LEU A 93 13.16 -1.78 7.14
CA LEU A 93 13.50 -0.82 8.18
C LEU A 93 12.79 0.50 7.90
N ASP A 94 11.61 0.66 8.52
CA ASP A 94 10.70 1.79 8.37
C ASP A 94 10.41 2.51 9.70
N ASN A 95 11.27 2.31 10.70
CA ASN A 95 11.16 2.96 12.01
C ASN A 95 12.56 3.19 12.62
N THR A 96 12.72 4.26 13.41
CA THR A 96 13.94 4.56 14.17
C THR A 96 13.93 3.94 15.58
N SER A 97 12.92 3.12 15.90
CA SER A 97 12.84 2.33 17.14
C SER A 97 14.09 1.47 17.32
N SER A 98 14.91 1.81 18.31
CA SER A 98 16.21 1.17 18.58
C SER A 98 16.11 -0.34 18.76
N HIS A 99 15.05 -0.82 19.42
CA HIS A 99 14.81 -2.25 19.60
C HIS A 99 14.56 -2.95 18.26
N SER A 100 13.67 -2.40 17.44
CA SER A 100 13.31 -2.97 16.13
C SER A 100 14.51 -3.02 15.19
N VAL A 101 15.26 -1.92 15.11
CA VAL A 101 16.48 -1.81 14.31
C VAL A 101 17.51 -2.84 14.78
N SER A 102 17.75 -2.94 16.09
CA SER A 102 18.74 -3.87 16.65
C SER A 102 18.37 -5.34 16.38
N GLN A 103 17.08 -5.69 16.43
CA GLN A 103 16.62 -7.05 16.13
C GLN A 103 16.79 -7.41 14.67
N ILE A 104 16.54 -6.48 13.75
CA ILE A 104 16.74 -6.70 12.32
C ILE A 104 18.23 -6.82 11.99
N LEU A 105 19.08 -5.95 12.53
CA LEU A 105 20.53 -6.01 12.30
C LEU A 105 21.14 -7.35 12.72
N LYS A 106 20.68 -7.96 13.83
CA LYS A 106 21.11 -9.29 14.27
C LYS A 106 20.79 -10.42 13.29
N GLN A 107 19.81 -10.23 12.42
CA GLN A 107 19.39 -11.22 11.42
C GLN A 107 20.18 -11.10 10.11
N ILE A 108 21.02 -10.08 9.96
CA ILE A 108 21.69 -9.73 8.71
C ILE A 108 23.12 -10.25 8.73
N LYS A 109 23.50 -10.97 7.67
CA LYS A 109 24.88 -11.31 7.33
C LYS A 109 25.28 -10.48 6.12
N LEU A 110 26.30 -9.65 6.26
CA LEU A 110 26.70 -8.67 5.24
C LEU A 110 26.99 -9.34 3.90
N GLU A 111 27.72 -10.45 3.93
CA GLU A 111 28.17 -11.22 2.77
C GLU A 111 27.03 -11.87 1.96
N GLU A 112 25.81 -11.95 2.53
CA GLU A 112 24.62 -12.50 1.88
C GLU A 112 23.50 -11.45 1.73
N SER A 113 23.79 -10.16 1.96
CA SER A 113 22.77 -9.11 2.01
C SER A 113 23.00 -7.99 1.01
N LEU A 114 21.90 -7.42 0.52
CA LEU A 114 21.85 -6.23 -0.32
C LEU A 114 20.91 -5.22 0.32
N PHE A 115 21.37 -3.98 0.51
CA PHE A 115 20.61 -2.91 1.13
C PHE A 115 20.05 -1.97 0.05
N ILE A 116 18.76 -1.68 0.14
CA ILE A 116 18.08 -0.69 -0.70
C ILE A 116 17.81 0.54 0.17
N ILE A 117 18.42 1.67 -0.15
CA ILE A 117 18.13 2.95 0.51
C ILE A 117 17.16 3.75 -0.34
N THR A 118 15.96 3.98 0.17
CA THR A 118 14.88 4.64 -0.57
C THR A 118 14.54 5.99 0.07
N SER A 119 14.81 7.08 -0.65
CA SER A 119 14.38 8.43 -0.27
C SER A 119 14.27 9.29 -1.52
N LYS A 120 13.07 9.84 -1.77
CA LYS A 120 12.81 10.70 -2.93
C LYS A 120 13.80 11.87 -3.03
N THR A 121 13.94 12.62 -1.93
CA THR A 121 14.79 13.84 -1.89
C THR A 121 16.21 13.58 -1.40
N GLY A 122 16.47 12.44 -0.76
CA GLY A 122 17.74 12.18 -0.05
C GLY A 122 17.92 13.02 1.21
N SER A 123 16.84 13.56 1.78
CA SER A 123 16.88 14.43 2.98
C SER A 123 16.03 13.92 4.15
N THR A 124 15.44 12.72 4.02
CA THR A 124 14.70 12.05 5.10
C THR A 124 15.65 11.65 6.21
N VAL A 125 15.61 12.36 7.34
CA VAL A 125 16.57 12.25 8.45
C VAL A 125 16.70 10.81 8.93
N GLU A 126 15.58 10.11 9.08
CA GLU A 126 15.51 8.75 9.58
C GLU A 126 16.23 7.77 8.65
N VAL A 127 15.99 7.87 7.33
CA VAL A 127 16.62 7.01 6.32
C VAL A 127 18.13 7.23 6.28
N ILE A 128 18.57 8.49 6.28
CA ILE A 128 20.00 8.83 6.26
C ILE A 128 20.69 8.38 7.57
N SER A 129 20.03 8.52 8.72
CA SER A 129 20.55 8.03 9.99
C SER A 129 20.69 6.51 10.01
N LEU A 130 19.71 5.77 9.49
CA LEU A 130 19.78 4.31 9.41
C LEU A 130 20.86 3.84 8.42
N PHE A 131 21.00 4.52 7.28
CA PHE A 131 22.08 4.24 6.33
C PHE A 131 23.47 4.37 6.99
N LYS A 132 23.72 5.48 7.70
CA LYS A 132 24.96 5.69 8.45
C LYS A 132 25.17 4.65 9.56
N LEU A 133 24.09 4.28 10.26
CA LEU A 133 24.14 3.27 11.31
C LEU A 133 24.53 1.89 10.76
N ILE A 134 24.00 1.50 9.59
CA ILE A 134 24.34 0.23 8.93
C ILE A 134 25.83 0.21 8.55
N ILE A 135 26.34 1.31 7.96
CA ILE A 135 27.78 1.46 7.64
C ILE A 135 28.63 1.25 8.88
N ALA A 136 28.27 1.93 9.99
CA ALA A 136 29.02 1.83 11.25
C ALA A 136 28.91 0.44 11.88
N HIS A 137 27.73 -0.17 11.87
CA HIS A 137 27.48 -1.49 12.46
C HIS A 137 28.34 -2.59 11.83
N PHE A 138 28.49 -2.55 10.51
CA PHE A 138 29.32 -3.52 9.77
C PHE A 138 30.75 -3.03 9.48
N ASN A 139 31.14 -1.87 10.02
CA ASN A 139 32.45 -1.25 9.81
C ASN A 139 32.87 -1.18 8.33
N LEU A 140 31.96 -0.71 7.48
CA LEU A 140 32.16 -0.71 6.03
C LEU A 140 33.10 0.40 5.57
N ASN A 141 33.97 0.07 4.62
CA ASN A 141 34.78 1.06 3.91
C ASN A 141 33.89 1.85 2.93
N LEU A 142 33.96 3.18 2.97
CA LEU A 142 33.18 4.07 2.11
C LEU A 142 33.42 3.82 0.62
N ASN A 143 34.63 3.37 0.24
CA ASN A 143 34.99 3.08 -1.15
C ASN A 143 34.37 1.77 -1.68
N GLU A 144 33.78 0.95 -0.80
CA GLU A 144 33.21 -0.35 -1.16
C GLU A 144 31.68 -0.42 -1.03
N LEU A 145 31.03 0.71 -0.72
CA LEU A 145 29.58 0.74 -0.47
C LEU A 145 28.76 0.29 -1.70
N HIS A 146 29.24 0.54 -2.92
CA HIS A 146 28.61 0.07 -4.16
C HIS A 146 28.40 -1.45 -4.24
N LYS A 147 29.15 -2.24 -3.45
CA LYS A 147 28.98 -3.70 -3.38
C LYS A 147 27.74 -4.12 -2.58
N TYR A 148 27.33 -3.29 -1.61
CA TYR A 148 26.33 -3.64 -0.61
C TYR A 148 25.04 -2.82 -0.74
N PHE A 149 25.08 -1.66 -1.40
CA PHE A 149 23.96 -0.73 -1.45
C PHE A 149 23.44 -0.50 -2.88
N VAL A 150 22.15 -0.20 -2.96
CA VAL A 150 21.43 0.33 -4.11
C VAL A 150 20.56 1.47 -3.62
N PHE A 151 20.44 2.54 -4.39
CA PHE A 151 19.60 3.69 -4.06
C PHE A 151 18.35 3.75 -4.95
N ILE A 152 17.23 4.16 -4.35
CA ILE A 152 15.99 4.49 -5.07
C ILE A 152 15.61 5.93 -4.71
N THR A 153 15.60 6.82 -5.69
CA THR A 153 15.51 8.28 -5.45
C THR A 153 15.04 9.06 -6.68
N ASP A 154 14.85 10.38 -6.56
CA ASP A 154 14.67 11.24 -7.73
C ASP A 154 16.01 11.50 -8.43
N GLU A 155 15.97 11.66 -9.75
CA GLU A 155 17.10 12.21 -10.49
C GLU A 155 17.53 13.57 -9.90
N ASN A 156 18.85 13.79 -9.81
CA ASN A 156 19.47 15.00 -9.27
C ASN A 156 19.20 15.30 -7.78
N SER A 157 18.57 14.37 -7.04
CA SER A 157 18.41 14.49 -5.59
C SER A 157 19.77 14.43 -4.85
N ASN A 158 19.77 14.73 -3.55
CA ASN A 158 20.99 14.57 -2.74
C ASN A 158 21.45 13.11 -2.70
N LEU A 159 20.52 12.16 -2.66
CA LEU A 159 20.87 10.74 -2.63
C LEU A 159 21.39 10.26 -3.99
N HIS A 160 20.90 10.83 -5.09
CA HIS A 160 21.42 10.54 -6.42
C HIS A 160 22.88 10.98 -6.56
N LYS A 161 23.18 12.24 -6.20
CA LYS A 161 24.53 12.80 -6.25
C LYS A 161 25.51 12.02 -5.37
N GLU A 162 25.07 11.61 -4.19
CA GLU A 162 25.86 10.76 -3.30
C GLU A 162 26.10 9.37 -3.92
N GLY A 163 25.07 8.80 -4.56
CA GLY A 163 25.18 7.54 -5.28
C GLY A 163 26.19 7.59 -6.42
N GLU A 164 26.17 8.65 -7.23
CA GLU A 164 27.17 8.89 -8.29
C GLU A 164 28.58 9.01 -7.72
N SER A 165 28.75 9.78 -6.64
CA SER A 165 30.05 9.96 -5.99
C SER A 165 30.63 8.67 -5.40
N LEU A 166 29.76 7.75 -4.94
CA LEU A 166 30.16 6.48 -4.31
C LEU A 166 30.12 5.29 -5.29
N GLY A 167 29.72 5.51 -6.55
CA GLY A 167 29.53 4.46 -7.54
C GLY A 167 28.37 3.50 -7.23
N ILE A 168 27.41 3.91 -6.40
CA ILE A 168 26.25 3.09 -6.02
C ILE A 168 25.21 3.16 -7.13
N LYS A 169 24.66 2.00 -7.52
CA LYS A 169 23.57 1.92 -8.52
C LYS A 169 22.33 2.66 -8.00
N CYS A 170 21.81 3.57 -8.82
CA CYS A 170 20.58 4.29 -8.56
C CYS A 170 19.45 3.82 -9.50
N PHE A 171 18.25 3.67 -8.95
CA PHE A 171 16.99 3.54 -9.69
C PHE A 171 16.12 4.77 -9.40
N PHE A 172 15.31 5.17 -10.38
CA PHE A 172 14.64 6.48 -10.33
C PHE A 172 13.14 6.40 -10.10
N ILE A 173 12.66 7.33 -9.28
CA ILE A 173 11.24 7.63 -9.12
C ILE A 173 10.92 8.79 -10.07
N PRO A 174 9.84 8.72 -10.88
CA PRO A 174 9.44 9.86 -11.69
C PRO A 174 9.13 11.09 -10.82
N GLN A 175 9.65 12.26 -11.21
CA GLN A 175 9.59 13.48 -10.37
C GLN A 175 8.14 13.90 -10.03
N ASN A 176 7.23 13.68 -10.98
CA ASN A 176 5.79 13.96 -10.87
C ASN A 176 4.98 12.88 -10.11
N VAL A 177 5.65 11.91 -9.47
CA VAL A 177 5.02 10.88 -8.64
C VAL A 177 5.27 11.18 -7.16
N GLY A 178 4.19 11.36 -6.39
CA GLY A 178 4.25 11.52 -4.94
C GLY A 178 4.61 10.20 -4.24
N GLY A 179 5.30 10.27 -3.09
CA GLY A 179 5.80 9.06 -2.40
C GLY A 179 4.71 8.03 -2.08
N ARG A 180 3.52 8.46 -1.63
CA ARG A 180 2.41 7.54 -1.30
C ARG A 180 1.71 6.92 -2.53
N PHE A 181 1.98 7.43 -3.73
CA PHE A 181 1.52 6.91 -5.03
C PHE A 181 2.66 6.26 -5.83
N SER A 182 3.79 5.96 -5.18
CA SER A 182 5.00 5.52 -5.88
C SER A 182 5.16 4.00 -5.95
N ILE A 183 4.19 3.22 -5.46
CA ILE A 183 4.37 1.77 -5.30
C ILE A 183 4.58 1.04 -6.63
N LEU A 184 4.00 1.52 -7.72
CA LEU A 184 4.20 0.96 -9.07
C LEU A 184 5.45 1.50 -9.78
N SER A 185 6.24 2.35 -9.11
CA SER A 185 7.54 2.84 -9.61
C SER A 185 8.71 1.97 -9.11
N ALA A 186 9.95 2.45 -9.27
CA ALA A 186 11.15 1.82 -8.69
C ALA A 186 11.00 1.42 -7.22
N VAL A 187 10.22 2.18 -6.43
CA VAL A 187 9.97 1.88 -5.01
C VAL A 187 9.41 0.47 -4.79
N GLY A 188 8.43 0.02 -5.60
CA GLY A 188 7.92 -1.35 -5.50
C GLY A 188 8.59 -2.32 -6.45
N ILE A 189 8.82 -1.92 -7.70
CA ILE A 189 9.29 -2.83 -8.74
C ILE A 189 10.68 -3.39 -8.43
N VAL A 190 11.62 -2.57 -7.98
CA VAL A 190 12.99 -3.01 -7.68
C VAL A 190 13.03 -4.06 -6.57
N PRO A 191 12.48 -3.82 -5.35
CA PRO A 191 12.50 -4.84 -4.30
C PRO A 191 11.70 -6.08 -4.67
N LEU A 192 10.63 -5.94 -5.46
CA LEU A 192 9.85 -7.09 -5.93
C LEU A 192 10.68 -7.99 -6.85
N CYS A 193 11.29 -7.40 -7.88
CA CYS A 193 12.19 -8.12 -8.79
C CYS A 193 13.35 -8.77 -8.05
N PHE A 194 13.98 -8.04 -7.11
CA PHE A 194 15.11 -8.57 -6.36
C PHE A 194 14.73 -9.80 -5.54
N CYS A 195 13.51 -9.81 -4.98
CA CYS A 195 12.99 -10.92 -4.20
C CYS A 195 12.24 -11.96 -5.04
N GLY A 196 12.20 -11.87 -6.36
CA GLY A 196 11.53 -12.87 -7.21
C GLY A 196 10.01 -12.89 -7.12
N TYR A 197 9.40 -11.75 -6.80
CA TYR A 197 7.95 -11.56 -6.98
C TYR A 197 7.64 -11.16 -8.42
N ASN A 198 6.44 -11.47 -8.90
CA ASN A 198 6.04 -11.21 -10.27
C ASN A 198 5.63 -9.74 -10.51
N ALA A 199 6.62 -8.85 -10.60
CA ALA A 199 6.41 -7.42 -10.86
C ALA A 199 5.70 -7.14 -12.20
N LYS A 200 5.87 -8.00 -13.21
CA LYS A 200 5.18 -7.87 -14.50
C LYS A 200 3.68 -8.08 -14.35
N ALA A 201 3.26 -9.12 -13.61
CA ALA A 201 1.86 -9.37 -13.31
C ALA A 201 1.25 -8.23 -12.50
N LEU A 202 1.99 -7.67 -11.52
CA LEU A 202 1.57 -6.49 -10.75
C LEU A 202 1.20 -5.31 -11.68
N LEU A 203 2.08 -4.93 -12.60
CA LEU A 203 1.83 -3.83 -13.52
C LEU A 203 0.65 -4.14 -14.47
N LYS A 204 0.50 -5.39 -14.91
CA LYS A 204 -0.64 -5.83 -15.73
C LYS A 204 -1.97 -5.74 -14.98
N GLY A 205 -1.97 -5.99 -13.68
CA GLY A 205 -3.13 -5.78 -12.83
C GLY A 205 -3.53 -4.31 -12.72
N ALA A 206 -2.54 -3.44 -12.50
CA ALA A 206 -2.76 -2.00 -12.47
C ALA A 206 -3.28 -1.47 -13.82
N GLU A 207 -2.70 -1.94 -14.93
CA GLU A 207 -3.15 -1.62 -16.29
C GLU A 207 -4.61 -2.02 -16.52
N ALA A 208 -5.04 -3.19 -16.06
CA ALA A 208 -6.44 -3.61 -16.17
C ALA A 208 -7.39 -2.70 -15.39
N CYS A 209 -7.00 -2.22 -14.19
CA CYS A 209 -7.80 -1.25 -13.44
C CYS A 209 -7.86 0.12 -14.16
N PHE A 210 -6.75 0.53 -14.78
CA PHE A 210 -6.71 1.73 -15.63
C PHE A 210 -7.68 1.61 -16.80
N GLU A 211 -7.62 0.52 -17.57
CA GLU A 211 -8.52 0.28 -18.71
C GLU A 211 -9.98 0.26 -18.28
N ASP A 212 -10.29 -0.40 -17.16
CA ASP A 212 -11.63 -0.47 -16.61
C ASP A 212 -12.22 0.91 -16.29
N PHE A 213 -11.41 1.80 -15.73
CA PHE A 213 -11.85 3.16 -15.41
C PHE A 213 -11.92 4.06 -16.65
N PHE A 214 -10.82 4.18 -17.41
CA PHE A 214 -10.68 5.18 -18.47
C PHE A 214 -11.26 4.73 -19.82
N SER A 215 -11.05 3.46 -20.20
CA SER A 215 -11.47 2.93 -21.50
C SER A 215 -12.86 2.31 -21.45
N HIS A 216 -13.12 1.44 -20.48
CA HIS A 216 -14.42 0.78 -20.30
C HIS A 216 -15.42 1.64 -19.54
N LYS A 217 -14.98 2.78 -18.96
CA LYS A 217 -15.83 3.76 -18.28
C LYS A 217 -16.66 3.15 -17.14
N LYS A 218 -16.11 2.16 -16.43
CA LYS A 218 -16.76 1.62 -15.23
C LYS A 218 -16.85 2.73 -14.18
N ASP A 219 -18.06 2.96 -13.67
CA ASP A 219 -18.35 4.10 -12.78
C ASP A 219 -18.21 3.76 -11.29
N VAL A 220 -17.93 2.51 -10.94
CA VAL A 220 -17.99 2.02 -9.55
C VAL A 220 -17.09 2.82 -8.60
N ILE A 221 -15.86 3.16 -9.01
CA ILE A 221 -14.94 4.00 -8.22
C ILE A 221 -15.53 5.40 -7.99
N LEU A 222 -16.12 6.00 -9.03
CA LEU A 222 -16.75 7.32 -8.94
C LEU A 222 -17.99 7.32 -8.05
N GLN A 223 -18.84 6.30 -8.19
CA GLN A 223 -20.03 6.13 -7.35
C GLN A 223 -19.64 6.01 -5.88
N LYS A 224 -18.63 5.19 -5.58
CA LYS A 224 -18.10 5.03 -4.22
C LYS A 224 -17.49 6.33 -3.68
N ALA A 225 -16.60 6.97 -4.43
CA ALA A 225 -15.96 8.22 -4.03
C ALA A 225 -17.02 9.31 -3.77
N TYR A 226 -18.00 9.44 -4.64
CA TYR A 226 -19.07 10.44 -4.51
C TYR A 226 -19.90 10.18 -3.25
N HIS A 227 -20.33 8.94 -3.03
CA HIS A 227 -21.07 8.56 -1.84
C HIS A 227 -20.28 8.89 -0.57
N TYR A 228 -19.00 8.51 -0.52
CA TYR A 228 -18.14 8.70 0.64
C TYR A 228 -17.89 10.19 0.94
N CYS A 229 -17.58 10.98 -0.09
CA CYS A 229 -17.26 12.40 0.08
C CYS A 229 -18.48 13.29 0.34
N THR A 230 -19.68 12.86 -0.07
CA THR A 230 -20.92 13.64 0.10
C THR A 230 -21.82 13.12 1.22
N HIS A 231 -21.42 12.03 1.90
CA HIS A 231 -22.19 11.46 3.00
C HIS A 231 -22.36 12.49 4.13
N LYS A 232 -23.61 12.72 4.56
CA LYS A 232 -23.96 13.81 5.49
C LYS A 232 -23.27 13.72 6.85
N SER A 233 -23.08 12.49 7.35
CA SER A 233 -22.56 12.23 8.70
C SER A 233 -21.37 11.29 8.75
N ALA A 234 -21.00 10.64 7.65
CA ALA A 234 -19.99 9.58 7.66
C ALA A 234 -18.67 10.12 7.15
N ASN A 235 -17.84 10.57 8.07
CA ASN A 235 -16.51 11.10 7.81
C ASN A 235 -15.39 10.12 8.20
N ILE A 236 -15.75 8.91 8.64
CA ILE A 236 -14.82 7.82 8.93
C ILE A 236 -15.02 6.76 7.85
N ASN A 237 -13.95 6.38 7.15
CA ASN A 237 -13.98 5.26 6.22
C ASN A 237 -13.28 4.05 6.84
N VAL A 238 -14.01 2.96 6.98
CA VAL A 238 -13.50 1.71 7.54
C VAL A 238 -13.19 0.75 6.41
N LEU A 239 -11.96 0.29 6.31
CA LEU A 239 -11.58 -0.87 5.51
C LEU A 239 -11.53 -2.10 6.42
N PHE A 240 -12.45 -3.04 6.25
CA PHE A 240 -12.52 -4.26 7.06
C PHE A 240 -12.06 -5.45 6.22
N ALA A 241 -10.76 -5.78 6.31
CA ALA A 241 -10.12 -6.77 5.46
C ALA A 241 -10.08 -8.16 6.12
N TYR A 242 -10.56 -9.18 5.43
CA TYR A 242 -10.68 -10.56 5.92
C TYR A 242 -9.51 -11.41 5.43
N SER A 243 -8.35 -11.17 6.04
CA SER A 243 -7.16 -12.02 6.04
C SER A 243 -6.03 -11.26 6.74
N ASP A 244 -5.18 -11.98 7.47
CA ASP A 244 -3.97 -11.39 8.07
C ASP A 244 -2.96 -10.90 7.03
N ALA A 245 -3.03 -11.39 5.79
CA ALA A 245 -2.20 -10.94 4.67
C ALA A 245 -2.39 -9.43 4.36
N PHE A 246 -3.56 -8.87 4.69
CA PHE A 246 -3.88 -7.47 4.47
C PHE A 246 -3.29 -6.51 5.51
N LYS A 247 -2.58 -6.97 6.55
CA LYS A 247 -2.03 -6.08 7.59
C LYS A 247 -1.14 -4.97 7.02
N GLY A 248 -0.19 -5.31 6.15
CA GLY A 248 0.67 -4.31 5.49
C GLY A 248 -0.12 -3.42 4.51
N PHE A 249 -1.11 -4.00 3.81
CA PHE A 249 -1.99 -3.25 2.92
C PHE A 249 -2.84 -2.22 3.67
N ASN A 250 -3.34 -2.57 4.85
CA ASN A 250 -4.09 -1.68 5.73
C ASN A 250 -3.25 -0.48 6.17
N GLU A 251 -1.96 -0.68 6.50
CA GLU A 251 -1.04 0.43 6.79
C GLU A 251 -0.87 1.36 5.58
N TRP A 252 -0.68 0.79 4.38
CA TRP A 252 -0.55 1.55 3.14
C TRP A 252 -1.82 2.32 2.79
N TYR A 253 -2.99 1.70 2.92
CA TYR A 253 -4.29 2.33 2.72
C TYR A 253 -4.50 3.53 3.65
N ILE A 254 -4.18 3.38 4.94
CA ILE A 254 -4.28 4.48 5.91
C ILE A 254 -3.40 5.65 5.47
N GLN A 255 -2.15 5.38 5.07
CA GLN A 255 -1.26 6.42 4.61
C GLN A 255 -1.81 7.13 3.37
N LEU A 256 -2.23 6.35 2.36
CA LEU A 256 -2.74 6.87 1.09
C LEU A 256 -3.93 7.80 1.33
N ILE A 257 -4.92 7.37 2.12
CA ILE A 257 -6.14 8.14 2.37
C ILE A 257 -5.86 9.34 3.29
N ALA A 258 -5.19 9.13 4.42
CA ALA A 258 -5.01 10.17 5.43
C ALA A 258 -4.16 11.34 4.91
N GLU A 259 -3.02 11.06 4.28
CA GLU A 259 -2.15 12.10 3.75
C GLU A 259 -2.74 12.82 2.53
N SER A 260 -3.54 12.12 1.72
CA SER A 260 -4.12 12.70 0.51
C SER A 260 -5.39 13.51 0.76
N LEU A 261 -6.24 13.07 1.69
CA LEU A 261 -7.55 13.70 1.91
C LEU A 261 -7.56 14.65 3.11
N GLY A 262 -6.67 14.45 4.08
CA GLY A 262 -6.55 15.30 5.28
C GLY A 262 -5.92 16.67 5.00
N LYS A 263 -6.71 17.63 4.53
CA LYS A 263 -6.21 18.92 4.02
C LYS A 263 -6.88 20.14 4.65
N LYS A 264 -6.23 21.28 4.48
CA LYS A 264 -6.82 22.60 4.74
C LYS A 264 -7.23 23.24 3.42
N GLN A 265 -8.43 23.80 3.39
CA GLN A 265 -8.90 24.66 2.30
C GLN A 265 -9.42 25.95 2.91
N GLY A 266 -8.62 27.02 2.82
CA GLY A 266 -8.81 28.22 3.63
C GLY A 266 -8.79 27.87 5.13
N TYR A 267 -9.87 28.20 5.85
CA TYR A 267 -10.02 27.87 7.27
C TYR A 267 -10.64 26.49 7.54
N LYS A 268 -11.17 25.82 6.51
CA LYS A 268 -11.81 24.51 6.65
C LYS A 268 -10.77 23.41 6.71
N ARG A 269 -11.05 22.39 7.52
CA ARG A 269 -10.31 21.12 7.57
C ARG A 269 -11.20 20.06 6.95
N LEU A 270 -10.71 19.45 5.88
CA LEU A 270 -11.40 18.44 5.11
C LEU A 270 -10.66 17.12 5.26
N GLY A 271 -11.37 16.03 5.01
CA GLY A 271 -10.79 14.70 4.96
C GLY A 271 -11.76 13.63 5.45
N LEU A 272 -11.43 12.40 5.08
CA LEU A 272 -12.05 11.20 5.61
C LEU A 272 -11.02 10.54 6.54
N THR A 273 -11.45 10.12 7.72
CA THR A 273 -10.59 9.45 8.69
C THR A 273 -10.50 7.97 8.34
N PRO A 274 -9.35 7.46 7.87
CA PRO A 274 -9.23 6.05 7.57
C PRO A 274 -9.02 5.22 8.84
N ILE A 275 -9.80 4.15 8.93
CA ILE A 275 -9.61 3.07 9.89
C ILE A 275 -9.49 1.79 9.10
N ALA A 276 -8.51 0.96 9.45
CA ALA A 276 -8.33 -0.33 8.82
C ALA A 276 -8.34 -1.44 9.87
N LEU A 277 -9.15 -2.47 9.63
CA LEU A 277 -9.45 -3.57 10.55
C LEU A 277 -9.16 -4.90 9.88
N ILE A 278 -8.94 -5.93 10.70
CA ILE A 278 -8.72 -7.31 10.26
C ILE A 278 -9.85 -8.21 10.75
N GLY A 279 -10.59 -8.77 9.80
CA GLY A 279 -11.63 -9.76 10.04
C GLY A 279 -11.06 -11.19 10.11
N ALA A 280 -11.66 -12.10 10.87
CA ALA A 280 -12.79 -11.88 11.78
C ALA A 280 -12.36 -11.34 13.16
N ARG A 281 -11.06 -11.20 13.44
CA ARG A 281 -10.55 -10.84 14.77
C ARG A 281 -11.18 -9.56 15.33
N ASP A 282 -11.25 -8.50 14.54
CA ASP A 282 -11.72 -7.19 15.00
C ASP A 282 -13.27 -7.12 15.08
N GLN A 283 -13.97 -8.21 14.77
CA GLN A 283 -15.37 -8.42 15.17
C GLN A 283 -15.52 -8.49 16.69
N HIS A 284 -14.46 -8.90 17.39
CA HIS A 284 -14.43 -9.03 18.85
C HIS A 284 -13.86 -7.79 19.55
N SER A 285 -13.79 -6.66 18.86
CA SER A 285 -13.34 -5.38 19.42
C SER A 285 -14.09 -4.21 18.80
N PHE A 286 -13.72 -3.80 17.59
CA PHE A 286 -14.18 -2.58 16.96
C PHE A 286 -15.59 -2.71 16.38
N LEU A 287 -16.04 -3.91 16.01
CA LEU A 287 -17.37 -4.11 15.42
C LEU A 287 -18.52 -3.63 16.33
N GLN A 288 -18.42 -3.78 17.66
CA GLN A 288 -19.42 -3.24 18.58
C GLN A 288 -19.64 -1.73 18.41
N LEU A 289 -18.57 -0.97 18.13
CA LEU A 289 -18.63 0.47 17.85
C LEU A 289 -19.19 0.77 16.46
N ILE A 290 -19.06 -0.15 15.51
CA ILE A 290 -19.68 -0.02 14.18
C ILE A 290 -21.19 -0.28 14.29
N MET A 291 -21.60 -1.33 15.01
CA MET A 291 -23.00 -1.74 15.19
C MET A 291 -23.81 -0.70 15.97
N ASP A 292 -23.44 -0.46 17.23
CA ASP A 292 -24.29 0.29 18.18
C ASP A 292 -23.75 1.69 18.48
N GLY A 293 -22.60 2.04 17.93
CA GLY A 293 -22.00 3.35 18.08
C GLY A 293 -22.60 4.41 17.14
N PRO A 294 -22.00 5.61 17.09
CA PRO A 294 -22.44 6.64 16.17
C PRO A 294 -22.41 6.16 14.70
N LYS A 295 -23.50 6.41 13.95
CA LYS A 295 -23.63 6.10 12.52
C LYS A 295 -22.91 7.14 11.65
N ASN A 296 -21.59 7.20 11.85
CA ASN A 296 -20.65 8.14 11.22
C ASN A 296 -19.56 7.44 10.40
N LYS A 297 -19.83 6.22 9.93
CA LYS A 297 -18.86 5.36 9.24
C LYS A 297 -19.41 4.87 7.91
N THR A 298 -18.56 4.87 6.88
CA THR A 298 -18.71 4.01 5.70
C THR A 298 -17.81 2.79 5.87
N ILE A 299 -18.21 1.63 5.34
CA ILE A 299 -17.48 0.37 5.54
C ILE A 299 -17.27 -0.33 4.20
N THR A 300 -16.02 -0.53 3.83
CA THR A 300 -15.63 -1.45 2.75
C THR A 300 -15.19 -2.77 3.36
N PHE A 301 -15.89 -3.86 3.04
CA PHE A 301 -15.39 -5.21 3.28
C PHE A 301 -14.41 -5.60 2.17
N LEU A 302 -13.29 -6.22 2.52
CA LEU A 302 -12.30 -6.73 1.55
C LEU A 302 -12.03 -8.20 1.84
N LYS A 303 -12.32 -9.09 0.89
CA LYS A 303 -12.10 -10.54 1.05
C LYS A 303 -11.51 -11.18 -0.21
N ILE A 304 -11.08 -12.43 -0.09
CA ILE A 304 -10.53 -13.24 -1.18
C ILE A 304 -11.52 -14.39 -1.45
N LYS A 305 -11.91 -14.62 -2.71
CA LYS A 305 -12.86 -15.69 -3.07
C LYS A 305 -12.24 -17.07 -2.91
N ASP A 306 -11.12 -17.32 -3.59
CA ASP A 306 -10.44 -18.62 -3.60
C ASP A 306 -9.13 -18.59 -2.80
N SER A 307 -9.03 -19.47 -1.81
CA SER A 307 -7.77 -19.81 -1.14
C SER A 307 -7.52 -21.31 -1.32
N GLN A 308 -6.84 -21.64 -2.43
CA GLN A 308 -6.60 -23.02 -2.89
C GLN A 308 -5.91 -23.94 -1.88
N LYS A 309 -5.34 -23.39 -0.80
CA LYS A 309 -4.53 -24.11 0.19
C LYS A 309 -5.11 -24.10 1.60
N ALA A 310 -6.35 -23.65 1.77
CA ALA A 310 -6.93 -23.54 3.10
C ALA A 310 -7.21 -24.93 3.73
N PRO A 311 -6.80 -25.17 4.98
CA PRO A 311 -7.03 -26.45 5.65
C PRO A 311 -8.51 -26.64 5.96
N LEU A 312 -8.93 -27.91 5.98
CA LEU A 312 -10.23 -28.30 6.52
C LEU A 312 -10.17 -28.34 8.05
N ILE A 313 -11.23 -27.87 8.69
CA ILE A 313 -11.41 -28.05 10.13
C ILE A 313 -11.69 -29.54 10.38
N PRO A 314 -10.88 -30.23 11.22
CA PRO A 314 -11.07 -31.64 11.49
C PRO A 314 -12.46 -31.92 12.06
N ASP A 315 -13.06 -33.03 11.63
CA ASP A 315 -14.34 -33.50 12.14
C ASP A 315 -14.14 -34.21 13.49
N ILE A 316 -13.94 -33.41 14.54
CA ILE A 316 -13.71 -33.87 15.92
C ILE A 316 -14.82 -33.33 16.81
N HIS A 317 -15.56 -34.24 17.44
CA HIS A 317 -16.66 -33.89 18.35
C HIS A 317 -16.21 -33.89 19.81
N PHE A 318 -16.44 -32.78 20.50
CA PHE A 318 -16.22 -32.66 21.94
C PHE A 318 -17.55 -32.50 22.67
N LYS A 319 -17.71 -33.15 23.85
CA LYS A 319 -18.96 -33.14 24.63
C LYS A 319 -19.53 -31.74 24.94
N PHE A 320 -18.67 -30.74 25.09
CA PHE A 320 -19.05 -29.38 25.47
C PHE A 320 -18.54 -28.29 24.50
N LEU A 321 -17.79 -28.67 23.46
CA LEU A 321 -17.12 -27.75 22.53
C LEU A 321 -17.39 -28.12 21.07
N ASP A 322 -18.51 -28.80 20.81
CA ASP A 322 -18.89 -29.14 19.44
C ASP A 322 -19.27 -27.88 18.66
N SER A 323 -18.95 -27.84 17.36
CA SER A 323 -19.11 -26.65 16.53
C SER A 323 -19.69 -27.00 15.17
N LEU A 324 -20.51 -26.09 14.64
CA LEU A 324 -21.04 -26.16 13.27
C LEU A 324 -19.93 -26.02 12.20
N SER A 325 -18.70 -25.70 12.60
CA SER A 325 -17.56 -25.54 11.70
C SER A 325 -16.82 -26.85 11.40
N ASN A 326 -17.21 -27.98 12.00
CA ASN A 326 -16.57 -29.26 11.70
C ASN A 326 -16.72 -29.62 10.22
N GLY A 327 -15.62 -30.00 9.57
CA GLY A 327 -15.58 -30.31 8.14
C GLY A 327 -15.63 -29.09 7.21
N VAL A 328 -15.76 -27.87 7.75
CA VAL A 328 -15.77 -26.64 6.95
C VAL A 328 -14.34 -26.23 6.60
N ASN A 329 -14.12 -25.75 5.38
CA ASN A 329 -12.84 -25.17 4.99
C ASN A 329 -12.58 -23.87 5.77
N LEU A 330 -11.36 -23.68 6.29
CA LEU A 330 -11.06 -22.52 7.13
C LEU A 330 -11.27 -21.18 6.40
N HIS A 331 -11.02 -21.13 5.09
CA HIS A 331 -11.24 -19.94 4.27
C HIS A 331 -12.72 -19.69 4.00
N GLU A 332 -13.50 -20.76 3.77
CA GLU A 332 -14.95 -20.65 3.66
C GLU A 332 -15.57 -20.13 4.95
N LEU A 333 -15.10 -20.59 6.12
CA LEU A 333 -15.54 -20.07 7.41
C LEU A 333 -15.25 -18.56 7.53
N LEU A 334 -14.05 -18.13 7.16
CA LEU A 334 -13.67 -16.71 7.21
C LEU A 334 -14.54 -15.85 6.27
N ASN A 335 -14.81 -16.33 5.05
CA ASN A 335 -15.69 -15.66 4.10
C ASN A 335 -17.14 -15.62 4.60
N ALA A 336 -17.65 -16.70 5.20
CA ALA A 336 -18.97 -16.72 5.81
C ALA A 336 -19.09 -15.71 6.96
N GLN A 337 -18.04 -15.56 7.78
CA GLN A 337 -17.98 -14.54 8.84
C GLN A 337 -17.97 -13.11 8.26
N CYS A 338 -17.28 -12.90 7.13
CA CYS A 338 -17.31 -11.64 6.39
C CYS A 338 -18.73 -11.30 5.93
N ASP A 339 -19.37 -12.23 5.25
CA ASP A 339 -20.69 -12.03 4.65
C ASP A 339 -21.78 -11.86 5.71
N ALA A 340 -21.74 -12.64 6.79
CA ALA A 340 -22.65 -12.50 7.90
C ALA A 340 -22.54 -11.11 8.55
N THR A 341 -21.32 -10.63 8.78
CA THR A 341 -21.09 -9.31 9.37
C THR A 341 -21.53 -8.20 8.43
N MET A 342 -21.21 -8.30 7.14
CA MET A 342 -21.65 -7.35 6.13
C MET A 342 -23.17 -7.25 6.07
N HIS A 343 -23.89 -8.39 6.02
CA HIS A 343 -25.34 -8.40 6.02
C HIS A 343 -25.94 -7.76 7.28
N ALA A 344 -25.34 -8.00 8.45
CA ALA A 344 -25.77 -7.35 9.69
C ALA A 344 -25.60 -5.82 9.63
N LEU A 345 -24.49 -5.33 9.08
CA LEU A 345 -24.28 -3.88 8.91
C LEU A 345 -25.24 -3.25 7.90
N CYS A 346 -25.54 -3.96 6.81
CA CYS A 346 -26.55 -3.53 5.84
C CYS A 346 -27.95 -3.45 6.48
N ALA A 347 -28.32 -4.42 7.31
CA ALA A 347 -29.60 -4.41 8.05
C ALA A 347 -29.69 -3.23 9.03
N GLU A 348 -28.56 -2.78 9.57
CA GLU A 348 -28.46 -1.57 10.38
C GLU A 348 -28.44 -0.25 9.58
N ASN A 349 -28.67 -0.31 8.27
CA ASN A 349 -28.67 0.83 7.35
C ASN A 349 -27.33 1.61 7.36
N LEU A 350 -26.22 0.90 7.53
CA LEU A 350 -24.89 1.48 7.36
C LEU A 350 -24.49 1.47 5.88
N SER A 351 -23.68 2.44 5.48
CA SER A 351 -23.14 2.56 4.13
C SER A 351 -22.04 1.52 3.91
N VAL A 352 -22.35 0.46 3.18
CA VAL A 352 -21.47 -0.70 2.98
C VAL A 352 -21.16 -0.92 1.49
N ASP A 353 -19.91 -1.28 1.20
CA ASP A 353 -19.51 -1.90 -0.07
C ASP A 353 -18.59 -3.11 0.20
N MET A 354 -18.45 -3.99 -0.79
CA MET A 354 -17.58 -5.15 -0.72
C MET A 354 -16.64 -5.18 -1.92
N ILE A 355 -15.36 -5.39 -1.67
CA ILE A 355 -14.34 -5.71 -2.66
C ILE A 355 -13.97 -7.17 -2.51
N GLU A 356 -14.11 -7.93 -3.58
CA GLU A 356 -13.73 -9.33 -3.64
C GLU A 356 -12.58 -9.52 -4.63
N LEU A 357 -11.46 -10.03 -4.13
CA LEU A 357 -10.36 -10.49 -4.97
C LEU A 357 -10.59 -11.96 -5.31
N GLU A 358 -10.46 -12.34 -6.58
CA GLU A 358 -10.56 -13.76 -6.95
C GLU A 358 -9.53 -14.62 -6.22
N ARG A 359 -8.28 -14.16 -6.19
CA ARG A 359 -7.17 -14.78 -5.49
C ARG A 359 -6.15 -13.72 -5.06
N LEU A 360 -5.20 -14.11 -4.23
CA LEU A 360 -4.14 -13.24 -3.76
C LEU A 360 -2.86 -13.50 -4.57
N ASP A 361 -2.74 -12.82 -5.71
CA ASP A 361 -1.57 -12.86 -6.57
C ASP A 361 -1.11 -11.44 -6.97
N ALA A 362 0.06 -11.34 -7.62
CA ALA A 362 0.64 -10.08 -8.04
C ALA A 362 -0.33 -9.27 -8.93
N TRP A 363 -1.03 -9.92 -9.85
CA TRP A 363 -1.99 -9.24 -10.72
C TRP A 363 -3.14 -8.61 -9.93
N HIS A 364 -3.76 -9.35 -9.02
CA HIS A 364 -4.86 -8.85 -8.20
C HIS A 364 -4.40 -7.76 -7.23
N CYS A 365 -3.18 -7.87 -6.69
CA CYS A 365 -2.57 -6.83 -5.86
C CYS A 365 -2.35 -5.54 -6.64
N GLY A 366 -1.87 -5.63 -7.89
CA GLY A 366 -1.63 -4.48 -8.75
C GLY A 366 -2.93 -3.75 -9.10
N TYR A 367 -3.98 -4.52 -9.42
CA TYR A 367 -5.32 -3.98 -9.62
C TYR A 367 -5.82 -3.26 -8.36
N LEU A 368 -5.74 -3.91 -7.18
CA LEU A 368 -6.23 -3.36 -5.92
C LEU A 368 -5.52 -2.07 -5.52
N MET A 369 -4.19 -2.03 -5.67
CA MET A 369 -3.41 -0.81 -5.37
C MET A 369 -3.82 0.34 -6.29
N TYR A 370 -3.88 0.09 -7.60
CA TYR A 370 -4.30 1.12 -8.55
C TYR A 370 -5.75 1.59 -8.33
N TYR A 371 -6.65 0.67 -7.96
CA TYR A 371 -8.03 1.00 -7.58
C TYR A 371 -8.07 2.03 -6.44
N TYR A 372 -7.27 1.84 -5.39
CA TYR A 372 -7.27 2.76 -4.25
C TYR A 372 -6.53 4.07 -4.55
N GLU A 373 -5.50 4.06 -5.41
CA GLU A 373 -4.89 5.29 -5.92
C GLU A 373 -5.93 6.13 -6.68
N LEU A 374 -6.65 5.54 -7.63
CA LEU A 374 -7.74 6.19 -8.37
C LEU A 374 -8.88 6.66 -7.47
N PHE A 375 -9.33 5.82 -6.54
CA PHE A 375 -10.36 6.18 -5.56
C PHE A 375 -9.95 7.40 -4.75
N THR A 376 -8.67 7.48 -4.36
CA THR A 376 -8.13 8.60 -3.59
C THR A 376 -8.12 9.89 -4.42
N SER A 377 -7.70 9.82 -5.68
CA SER A 377 -7.77 10.96 -6.62
C SER A 377 -9.19 11.44 -6.85
N ALA A 378 -10.13 10.52 -7.07
CA ALA A 378 -11.54 10.84 -7.20
C ALA A 378 -12.09 11.56 -5.96
N CYS A 379 -11.79 11.05 -4.76
CA CYS A 379 -12.16 11.69 -3.50
C CYS A 379 -11.58 13.11 -3.37
N GLY A 380 -10.30 13.28 -3.69
CA GLY A 380 -9.63 14.58 -3.61
C GLY A 380 -10.26 15.64 -4.52
N LEU A 381 -10.62 15.27 -5.76
CA LEU A 381 -11.34 16.14 -6.69
C LEU A 381 -12.73 16.51 -6.17
N MET A 382 -13.44 15.56 -5.56
CA MET A 382 -14.78 15.80 -4.99
C MET A 382 -14.74 16.70 -3.76
N LEU A 383 -13.69 16.57 -2.95
CA LEU A 383 -13.44 17.45 -1.80
C LEU A 383 -12.86 18.81 -2.22
N GLY A 384 -12.41 18.97 -3.48
CA GLY A 384 -11.83 20.21 -3.99
C GLY A 384 -10.47 20.54 -3.37
N ILE A 385 -9.64 19.53 -3.11
CA ILE A 385 -8.34 19.64 -2.45
C ILE A 385 -7.20 19.13 -3.34
N ASN A 386 -5.97 19.54 -3.04
CA ASN A 386 -4.80 18.95 -3.67
C ASN A 386 -4.49 17.58 -3.04
N THR A 387 -4.78 16.51 -3.78
CA THR A 387 -4.55 15.12 -3.37
C THR A 387 -3.08 14.79 -3.16
N TYR A 388 -2.17 15.47 -3.85
CA TYR A 388 -0.78 15.03 -4.06
C TYR A 388 0.27 15.74 -3.20
N ASP A 389 -0.05 16.88 -2.60
CA ASP A 389 0.87 17.60 -1.68
C ASP A 389 0.84 17.05 -0.24
N GLN A 390 1.68 17.55 0.66
CA GLN A 390 1.62 17.22 2.10
C GLN A 390 2.19 18.32 3.00
N PRO A 391 1.72 19.58 2.91
CA PRO A 391 2.35 20.70 3.61
C PRO A 391 2.35 20.56 5.14
N GLY A 392 1.40 19.81 5.71
CA GLY A 392 1.25 19.66 7.17
C GLY A 392 2.41 18.94 7.86
N VAL A 393 3.12 18.03 7.17
CA VAL A 393 4.17 17.21 7.81
C VAL A 393 5.51 17.95 7.95
N GLU A 394 5.72 19.03 7.19
CA GLU A 394 6.98 19.77 7.20
C GLU A 394 7.23 20.51 8.52
N VAL A 395 6.17 20.92 9.22
CA VAL A 395 6.29 21.59 10.52
C VAL A 395 7.01 20.70 11.55
N GLY A 396 6.65 19.43 11.62
CA GLY A 396 7.31 18.47 12.52
C GLY A 396 8.78 18.28 12.18
N LYS A 397 9.12 18.20 10.89
CA LYS A 397 10.51 18.07 10.41
C LYS A 397 11.36 19.28 10.78
N LEU A 398 10.81 20.49 10.66
CA LEU A 398 11.50 21.73 11.04
C LEU A 398 11.76 21.79 12.55
N ILE A 399 10.75 21.43 13.36
CA ILE A 399 10.90 21.37 14.83
C ILE A 399 11.98 20.37 15.22
N LEU A 400 11.95 19.15 14.64
CA LEU A 400 12.96 18.13 14.90
C LEU A 400 14.38 18.62 14.57
N LYS A 401 14.58 19.26 13.40
CA LYS A 401 15.88 19.83 13.03
C LYS A 401 16.39 20.85 14.04
N ASN A 402 15.50 21.66 14.61
CA ASN A 402 15.87 22.63 15.63
C ASN A 402 16.22 21.98 16.97
N LEU A 403 15.54 20.89 17.34
CA LEU A 403 15.83 20.14 18.56
C LEU A 403 17.20 19.44 18.50
N LEU A 404 17.58 18.91 17.33
CA LEU A 404 18.85 18.20 17.13
C LEU A 404 20.07 19.10 16.89
N ARG A 405 19.87 20.41 16.70
CA ARG A 405 20.96 21.38 16.55
C ARG A 405 21.48 21.93 17.88
N LYS A 406 20.81 21.61 18.98
CA LYS A 406 21.26 21.89 20.35
C LYS A 406 22.05 20.70 20.87
#